data_AF-A0A7V9V2G2-F1
#
_entry.id   AF-A0A7V9V2G2-F1
#
_cell.length_a   1.000
_cell.length_b   1.000
_cell.length_c   1.000
_cell.angle_alpha   90.00
_cell.angle_beta   90.00
_cell.angle_gamma   90.00
#
_symmetry.space_group_name_H-M   'P 1'
#
loop_
_entity.id
_entity.type
_entity.pdbx_description
1 polymer ?
#
loop_
_entity_poly.entity_id
_entity_poly.type
_entity_poly.pdbx_seq_one_letter_code
_entity_poly.pdbx_strand_id
1 'polypeptide(L)' 'MESIGFKEWALVCDALGRGEQSLILRKGGIAEGRDGFAFRHSEFFLFPTFFHAQLGLVRG' A
#
# COMPACT_ATOMS: atom_id res chain seq x y z
N MET A 1 5.74 6.37 20.05
CA MET A 1 4.99 6.58 18.80
C MET A 1 5.61 5.64 17.79
N GLU A 2 4.87 4.63 17.35
CA GLU A 2 5.39 3.61 16.43
C GLU A 2 5.10 4.06 15.01
N SER A 3 6.14 4.17 14.17
CA SER A 3 6.00 4.53 12.76
C SER A 3 5.80 3.28 11.93
N ILE A 4 4.70 3.22 11.17
CA ILE A 4 4.39 2.08 10.31
C ILE A 4 4.79 2.41 8.88
N GLY A 5 5.35 1.44 8.17
CA GLY A 5 5.66 1.61 6.76
C GLY A 5 5.81 0.30 6.02
N PHE A 6 5.68 0.38 4.70
CA PHE A 6 5.86 -0.75 3.81
C PHE A 6 7.22 -0.64 3.11
N LYS A 7 8.01 -1.73 3.18
CA LYS A 7 9.27 -1.86 2.42
C LYS A 7 9.02 -2.57 1.10
N GLU A 8 9.93 -2.34 0.15
CA GLU A 8 9.93 -3.00 -1.18
C GLU A 8 8.84 -2.50 -2.14
N TRP A 9 8.46 -1.22 -1.99
CA TRP A 9 7.41 -0.56 -2.79
C TRP A 9 7.97 0.37 -3.87
N ALA A 10 9.20 0.16 -4.34
CA ALA A 10 9.88 1.11 -5.22
C ALA A 10 9.11 1.46 -6.50
N LEU A 11 8.48 0.48 -7.15
CA LEU A 11 7.65 0.72 -8.35
C LEU A 11 6.39 1.53 -8.06
N VAL A 12 5.81 1.33 -6.87
CA VAL A 12 4.64 2.10 -6.45
C VAL A 12 5.06 3.51 -6.08
N CYS A 13 6.20 3.71 -5.42
CA CYS A 13 6.75 5.05 -5.20
C CYS A 13 6.97 5.81 -6.52
N ASP A 14 7.51 5.15 -7.55
CA ASP A 14 7.70 5.76 -8.88
C ASP A 14 6.35 6.11 -9.53
N ALA A 15 5.39 5.18 -9.56
CA ALA A 15 4.06 5.41 -10.12
C ALA A 15 3.30 6.55 -9.40
N LEU A 16 3.32 6.56 -8.06
CA LEU A 16 2.75 7.64 -7.26
C LEU A 16 3.38 8.99 -7.62
N GLY A 17 4.72 9.05 -7.76
CA GLY A 17 5.47 10.25 -8.13
C GLY A 17 5.19 10.75 -9.55
N ARG A 18 4.83 9.84 -10.47
CA ARG A 18 4.37 10.16 -11.83
C ARG A 18 2.90 10.55 -11.91
N GLY A 19 2.15 10.43 -10.81
CA GLY A 19 0.69 10.62 -10.79
C GLY A 19 -0.08 9.44 -11.40
N GLU A 20 0.57 8.31 -11.64
CA GLU A 20 -0.01 7.09 -12.19
C GLU A 20 -0.56 6.24 -11.05
N GLN A 21 -1.83 6.45 -10.69
CA GLN A 21 -2.43 5.77 -9.54
C GLN A 21 -3.78 5.16 -9.90
N SER A 22 -3.91 3.86 -9.66
CA SER A 22 -5.20 3.15 -9.68
C SER A 22 -5.41 2.49 -8.33
N LEU A 23 -6.46 2.90 -7.62
CA LEU A 23 -6.76 2.41 -6.27
C LEU A 23 -7.95 1.45 -6.31
N ILE A 24 -7.78 0.26 -5.74
CA ILE A 24 -8.87 -0.67 -5.49
C ILE A 24 -9.27 -0.55 -4.03
N LEU A 25 -10.42 0.06 -3.79
CA LEU A 25 -11.02 0.13 -2.46
C LEU A 25 -11.95 -1.06 -2.28
N ARG A 26 -11.65 -1.94 -1.33
CA ARG A 26 -12.61 -2.95 -0.87
C ARG A 26 -13.22 -2.50 0.43
N LYS A 27 -14.55 -2.48 0.48
CA LYS A 27 -15.28 -2.35 1.74
C LYS A 27 -14.93 -3.55 2.63
N GLY A 28 -14.79 -3.29 3.93
CA GLY A 28 -14.73 -4.34 4.95
C GLY A 28 -15.90 -5.33 4.87
N GLY A 29 -15.65 -6.54 5.37
CA GLY A 29 -16.57 -7.67 5.32
C GLY A 29 -17.85 -7.44 6.14
N ILE A 30 -18.86 -8.28 5.94
CA ILE A 30 -20.11 -8.24 6.72
C ILE A 30 -19.88 -8.75 8.16
N ALA A 31 -18.85 -9.58 8.37
CA ALA A 31 -18.52 -10.22 9.64
C ALA A 31 -17.45 -9.47 10.45
N GLU A 32 -17.27 -8.18 10.22
CA GLU A 32 -16.39 -7.39 11.07
C GLU A 32 -17.09 -7.17 12.42
N GLY A 33 -16.37 -7.45 13.52
CA GLY A 33 -16.93 -7.45 14.86
C GLY A 33 -17.45 -6.08 15.30
N ARG A 34 -17.65 -5.86 16.61
CA ARG A 34 -18.22 -4.59 17.11
C ARG A 34 -17.48 -3.33 16.64
N ASP A 35 -16.20 -3.44 16.34
CA ASP A 35 -15.35 -2.31 15.92
C ASP A 35 -15.43 -2.02 14.40
N GLY A 36 -16.08 -2.89 13.61
CA GLY A 36 -16.32 -2.69 12.18
C GLY A 36 -15.06 -2.56 11.31
N PHE A 37 -15.23 -1.93 10.14
CA PHE A 37 -14.14 -1.62 9.20
C PHE A 37 -13.51 -0.29 9.57
N ALA A 38 -12.23 -0.29 9.94
CA ALA A 38 -11.51 0.95 10.16
C ALA A 38 -10.05 0.83 9.72
N PHE A 39 -9.48 1.95 9.28
CA PHE A 39 -8.05 2.07 9.10
C PHE A 39 -7.36 2.04 10.46
N ARG A 40 -6.39 1.13 10.65
CA ARG A 40 -5.60 1.03 11.89
C ARG A 40 -4.65 2.21 12.09
N HIS A 41 -4.21 2.85 11.00
CA HIS A 41 -3.26 3.96 11.02
C HIS A 41 -3.76 5.07 10.09
N SER A 42 -3.60 6.33 10.50
CA SER A 42 -3.93 7.51 9.69
C SER A 42 -2.90 7.81 8.61
N GLU A 43 -1.67 7.35 8.80
CA GLU A 43 -0.55 7.57 7.91
C GLU A 43 0.45 6.41 7.99
N PHE A 44 1.25 6.26 6.95
CA PHE A 44 2.33 5.29 6.86
C PHE A 44 3.39 5.74 5.87
N PHE A 45 4.60 5.21 6.00
CA PHE A 45 5.71 5.47 5.09
C PHE A 45 5.80 4.42 3.97
N LEU A 46 6.30 4.84 2.81
CA LEU A 46 6.66 3.96 1.70
C LEU A 46 8.17 4.01 1.49
N PHE A 47 8.85 2.86 1.56
CA PHE A 47 10.29 2.77 1.38
C PHE A 47 10.64 2.18 0.00
N PRO A 48 11.36 2.92 -0.87
CA PRO A 48 11.65 2.50 -2.23
C PRO A 48 12.87 1.56 -2.29
N THR A 49 12.74 0.36 -1.72
CA THR A 49 13.76 -0.69 -1.82
C THR A 49 13.38 -1.72 -2.90
N PHE A 50 14.36 -2.47 -3.44
CA PHE A 50 14.15 -3.39 -4.58
C PHE A 50 14.37 -4.88 -4.25
N PHE A 51 14.42 -5.26 -2.96
CA PHE A 51 14.92 -6.58 -2.54
C PHE A 51 14.06 -7.77 -3.02
N HIS A 52 12.73 -7.63 -3.08
CA HIS A 52 11.81 -8.67 -3.56
C HIS A 52 11.03 -8.29 -4.83
N ALA A 53 11.43 -7.21 -5.52
CA ALA A 53 10.73 -6.75 -6.72
C ALA A 53 11.11 -7.61 -7.95
N GLN A 54 10.19 -8.47 -8.40
CA GLN A 54 10.30 -9.13 -9.70
C GLN A 54 9.88 -8.16 -10.82
N LEU A 55 10.82 -7.31 -11.25
CA LEU A 55 10.58 -6.28 -12.27
C LEU A 55 9.95 -6.81 -13.56
N GLY A 56 10.20 -8.07 -13.92
CA GLY A 56 9.65 -8.70 -15.13
C GLY A 56 8.15 -9.05 -15.09
N LEU A 57 7.48 -8.90 -13.95
CA LEU A 57 6.03 -9.17 -13.82
C LEU A 57 5.17 -7.91 -13.97
N VAL A 58 5.79 -6.74 -14.04
CA VAL A 58 5.09 -5.45 -14.18
C VAL A 58 4.81 -5.19 -15.65
N ARG A 59 3.54 -4.95 -15.97
CA ARG A 59 3.09 -4.53 -17.29
C ARG A 59 2.61 -3.08 -17.19
N GLY A 60 3.21 -2.21 -18.00
CA GLY A 60 2.75 -0.84 -18.24
C GLY A 60 1.73 -0.77 -19.37
#